data_AF-D5UMM8-F1
#
_entry.id   AF-D5UMM8-F1
#
_cell.length_a   1.000
_cell.length_b   1.000
_cell.length_c   1.000
_cell.angle_alpha   90.00
_cell.angle_beta   90.00
_cell.angle_gamma   90.00
#
_symmetry.space_group_name_H-M   'P 1'
#
loop_
_entity.id
_entity.type
_entity.pdbx_description
1 polymer ?
#
loop_
_entity_poly.entity_id
_entity_poly.type
_entity_poly.pdbx_seq_one_letter_code
_entity_poly.pdbx_strand_id
1 'polypeptide(L)'
;MPQEPESHLALVRRARRMNRTLATAFPHVYCELDFTNPLELSVATILSAQCTDVRVNQVTPALFDRYRSAADYAGAERAELEEYIRSTGFYRNKATSIMGLGQALVDRFDGEVPRRMKDLVTLPGFGRKTANVVLGNAFDVPGITVDTHFSRLVHRWEWTQENDPVKIEHAVGELIPRKEWTLLSHRVIFHGRRVCHARKPACGVCVLAKDCPAYGTGPVDPAEAADLVKGPEREHLLEIAPPPPRRRRAASGGIR
;
A
#
# COMPACT_ATOMS: atom_id res chain seq x y z
N MET A 1 16.12 31.96 12.31
CA MET A 1 14.65 32.04 12.16
C MET A 1 14.13 30.63 11.97
N PRO A 2 13.38 30.04 12.92
CA PRO A 2 12.61 28.84 12.62
C PRO A 2 11.71 29.15 11.40
N GLN A 3 11.66 28.26 10.42
CA GLN A 3 10.71 28.44 9.31
C GLN A 3 9.29 28.35 9.89
N GLU A 4 8.43 29.31 9.54
CA GLU A 4 7.03 29.24 9.91
C GLU A 4 6.43 27.92 9.39
N PRO A 5 5.56 27.25 10.17
CA PRO A 5 4.95 26.01 9.75
C PRO A 5 4.14 26.21 8.47
N GLU A 6 4.24 25.26 7.54
CA GLU A 6 3.50 25.26 6.27
C GLU A 6 1.99 25.39 6.58
N SER A 7 1.32 26.40 5.99
CA SER A 7 -0.14 26.53 6.14
C SER A 7 -0.86 25.30 5.58
N HIS A 8 -2.02 24.95 6.15
CA HIS A 8 -2.83 23.82 5.66
C HIS A 8 -3.12 23.90 4.15
N LEU A 9 -3.41 25.10 3.62
CA LEU A 9 -3.62 25.29 2.18
C LEU A 9 -2.37 24.98 1.35
N ALA A 10 -1.19 25.37 1.82
CA ALA A 10 0.07 25.04 1.16
C ALA A 10 0.33 23.52 1.18
N LEU A 11 0.06 22.86 2.32
CA LEU A 11 0.15 21.42 2.47
C LEU A 11 -0.76 20.68 1.47
N VAL A 12 -2.04 21.05 1.41
CA VAL A 12 -3.00 20.49 0.44
C VAL A 12 -2.50 20.66 -1.00
N ARG A 13 -2.01 21.86 -1.35
CA ARG A 13 -1.47 22.14 -2.69
C ARG A 13 -0.25 21.28 -3.01
N ARG A 14 0.64 21.08 -2.03
CA ARG A 14 1.84 20.24 -2.16
C ARG A 14 1.47 18.77 -2.30
N ALA A 15 0.64 18.23 -1.42
CA ALA A 15 0.18 16.85 -1.48
C ALA A 15 -0.50 16.52 -2.82
N ARG A 16 -1.38 17.39 -3.32
CA ARG A 16 -2.04 17.21 -4.61
C ARG A 16 -1.10 17.31 -5.80
N ARG A 17 -0.08 18.18 -5.74
CA ARG A 17 0.96 18.26 -6.77
C ARG A 17 1.81 16.98 -6.79
N MET A 18 2.22 16.51 -5.62
CA MET A 18 2.94 15.24 -5.48
C MET A 18 2.13 14.05 -6.00
N ASN A 19 0.82 13.96 -5.71
CA ASN A 19 -0.03 12.91 -6.27
C ASN A 19 -0.08 12.96 -7.81
N ARG A 20 -0.16 14.15 -8.42
CA ARG A 20 -0.09 14.29 -9.89
C ARG A 20 1.25 13.82 -10.45
N THR A 21 2.36 14.20 -9.81
CA THR A 21 3.70 13.73 -10.21
C THR A 21 3.82 12.21 -10.09
N LEU A 22 3.27 11.63 -9.01
CA LEU A 22 3.22 10.18 -8.85
C LEU A 22 2.34 9.49 -9.91
N ALA A 23 1.26 10.14 -10.37
CA ALA A 23 0.44 9.62 -11.46
C ALA A 23 1.20 9.55 -12.78
N THR A 24 2.08 10.52 -13.06
CA THR A 24 2.99 10.45 -14.22
C THR A 24 4.08 9.39 -14.04
N ALA A 25 4.60 9.24 -12.82
CA ALA A 25 5.64 8.26 -12.52
C ALA A 25 5.14 6.80 -12.53
N PHE A 26 3.87 6.60 -12.17
CA PHE A 26 3.22 5.29 -12.14
C PHE A 26 1.85 5.39 -12.84
N PRO A 27 1.85 5.43 -14.20
CA PRO A 27 0.61 5.58 -14.97
C PRO A 27 -0.28 4.33 -14.87
N HIS A 28 0.31 3.17 -14.60
CA HIS A 28 -0.36 1.87 -14.51
C HIS A 28 -0.12 1.25 -13.13
N VAL A 29 -0.82 1.76 -12.12
CA VAL A 29 -0.83 1.15 -10.78
C VAL A 29 -1.97 0.16 -10.64
N TYR A 30 -1.72 -0.93 -9.92
CA TYR A 30 -2.67 -2.02 -9.71
C TYR A 30 -2.37 -2.73 -8.39
N CYS A 31 -3.31 -3.57 -7.93
CA CYS A 31 -3.05 -4.49 -6.83
C CYS A 31 -2.13 -5.61 -7.32
N GLU A 32 -0.95 -5.79 -6.70
CA GLU A 32 0.02 -6.82 -7.11
C GLU A 32 -0.39 -8.25 -6.71
N LEU A 33 -1.54 -8.44 -6.05
CA LEU A 33 -2.14 -9.75 -5.80
C LEU A 33 -3.04 -10.14 -6.97
N ASP A 34 -2.89 -11.36 -7.46
CA ASP A 34 -3.70 -11.87 -8.58
C ASP A 34 -5.06 -12.38 -8.07
N PHE A 35 -6.15 -11.91 -8.70
CA PHE A 35 -7.52 -12.30 -8.39
C PHE A 35 -8.46 -12.01 -9.57
N THR A 36 -9.60 -12.71 -9.59
CA THR A 36 -10.68 -12.54 -10.60
C THR A 36 -11.99 -12.07 -9.99
N ASN A 37 -12.15 -12.20 -8.67
CA ASN A 37 -13.36 -11.83 -7.93
C ASN A 37 -13.05 -11.37 -6.48
N PRO A 38 -14.04 -10.77 -5.77
CA PRO A 38 -13.83 -10.26 -4.42
C PRO A 38 -13.45 -11.33 -3.37
N LEU A 39 -13.91 -12.58 -3.52
CA LEU A 39 -13.59 -13.67 -2.60
C LEU A 39 -12.11 -14.04 -2.71
N GLU A 40 -11.62 -14.21 -3.95
CA GLU A 40 -10.20 -14.46 -4.22
C GLU A 40 -9.31 -13.36 -3.65
N LEU A 41 -9.65 -12.09 -3.88
CA LEU A 41 -8.89 -10.98 -3.30
C LEU A 41 -8.91 -11.00 -1.76
N SER A 42 -10.04 -11.38 -1.15
CA SER A 42 -10.16 -11.49 0.30
C SER A 42 -9.20 -12.54 0.86
N VAL A 43 -9.18 -13.72 0.24
CA VAL A 43 -8.27 -14.82 0.62
C VAL A 43 -6.81 -14.44 0.37
N ALA A 44 -6.49 -13.91 -0.82
CA ALA A 44 -5.13 -13.45 -1.15
C ALA A 44 -4.62 -12.39 -0.17
N THR A 45 -5.49 -11.48 0.29
CA THR A 45 -5.13 -10.44 1.27
C THR A 45 -4.87 -11.03 2.66
N ILE A 46 -5.58 -12.08 3.08
CA ILE A 46 -5.27 -12.81 4.32
C ILE A 46 -3.92 -13.52 4.18
N LEU A 47 -3.64 -14.13 3.03
CA LEU A 47 -2.38 -14.82 2.76
C LEU A 47 -1.18 -13.88 2.71
N SER A 48 -1.35 -12.65 2.22
CA SER A 48 -0.27 -11.66 2.11
C SER A 48 0.21 -11.10 3.45
N ALA A 49 -0.52 -11.35 4.54
CA ALA A 49 -0.06 -11.00 5.88
C ALA A 49 1.30 -11.66 6.16
N GLN A 50 2.35 -10.83 6.26
CA GLN A 50 3.75 -11.24 6.43
C GLN A 50 4.24 -12.22 5.36
N CYS A 51 3.73 -12.09 4.13
CA CYS A 51 4.15 -12.86 2.96
C CYS A 51 4.36 -11.91 1.78
N THR A 52 5.17 -12.31 0.80
CA THR A 52 5.35 -11.51 -0.42
C THR A 52 4.21 -11.79 -1.39
N ASP A 53 3.78 -10.76 -2.13
CA ASP A 53 2.74 -10.89 -3.16
C ASP A 53 3.11 -11.98 -4.19
N VAL A 54 4.38 -12.05 -4.59
CA VAL A 54 4.91 -13.11 -5.47
C VAL A 54 4.66 -14.52 -4.93
N ARG A 55 4.88 -14.75 -3.63
CA ARG A 55 4.64 -16.08 -3.03
C ARG A 55 3.14 -16.37 -2.93
N VAL A 56 2.32 -15.37 -2.64
CA VAL A 56 0.85 -15.53 -2.63
C VAL A 56 0.36 -15.90 -4.04
N ASN A 57 0.82 -15.21 -5.07
CA ASN A 57 0.44 -15.46 -6.47
C ASN A 57 0.94 -16.81 -7.01
N GLN A 58 1.98 -17.41 -6.42
CA GLN A 58 2.40 -18.78 -6.72
C GLN A 58 1.46 -19.84 -6.14
N VAL A 59 0.81 -19.55 -5.01
CA VAL A 59 -0.03 -20.50 -4.26
C VAL A 59 -1.50 -20.43 -4.67
N THR A 60 -1.97 -19.22 -4.92
CA THR A 60 -3.39 -18.93 -5.16
C THR A 60 -4.01 -19.63 -6.37
N PRO A 61 -3.32 -19.88 -7.51
CA PRO A 61 -3.96 -20.55 -8.66
C PRO A 61 -4.54 -21.92 -8.33
N ALA A 62 -3.76 -22.79 -7.66
CA ALA A 62 -4.22 -24.12 -7.26
C ALA A 62 -5.25 -24.05 -6.12
N LEU A 63 -5.07 -23.10 -5.19
CA LEU A 63 -6.03 -22.87 -4.11
C LEU A 63 -7.40 -22.42 -4.63
N PHE A 64 -7.44 -21.48 -5.57
CA PHE A 64 -8.67 -20.92 -6.14
C PHE A 64 -9.37 -21.90 -7.08
N ASP A 65 -8.62 -22.79 -7.75
CA ASP A 65 -9.23 -23.89 -8.50
C ASP A 65 -9.95 -24.88 -7.57
N ARG A 66 -9.36 -25.17 -6.41
CA ARG A 66 -9.90 -26.10 -5.40
C ARG A 66 -11.07 -25.54 -4.59
N TYR A 67 -10.99 -24.26 -4.22
CA TYR A 67 -11.95 -23.57 -3.36
C TYR A 67 -12.50 -22.35 -4.09
N ARG A 68 -13.69 -22.50 -4.69
CA ARG A 68 -14.26 -21.52 -5.63
C ARG A 68 -15.35 -20.64 -5.00
N SER A 69 -15.91 -21.08 -3.89
CA SER A 69 -17.00 -20.41 -3.19
C SER A 69 -16.72 -20.27 -1.70
N ALA A 70 -17.46 -19.38 -1.02
CA ALA A 70 -17.38 -19.24 0.43
C ALA A 70 -17.70 -20.55 1.16
N ALA A 71 -18.64 -21.34 0.62
CA ALA A 71 -19.00 -22.65 1.17
C ALA A 71 -17.85 -23.66 1.09
N ASP A 72 -17.05 -23.64 0.01
CA ASP A 72 -15.88 -24.51 -0.12
C ASP A 72 -14.86 -24.23 0.99
N TYR A 73 -14.64 -22.95 1.31
CA TYR A 73 -13.75 -22.56 2.41
C TYR A 73 -14.33 -22.87 3.79
N ALA A 74 -15.64 -22.67 3.98
CA ALA A 74 -16.34 -22.99 5.23
C ALA A 74 -16.24 -24.48 5.57
N GLY A 75 -16.42 -25.34 4.56
CA GLY A 75 -16.38 -26.80 4.66
C GLY A 75 -15.02 -27.43 4.38
N ALA A 76 -13.94 -26.64 4.27
CA ALA A 76 -12.62 -27.15 3.92
C ALA A 76 -12.09 -28.14 4.95
N GLU A 77 -11.44 -29.21 4.48
CA GLU A 77 -10.63 -30.05 5.37
C GLU A 77 -9.38 -29.26 5.77
N ARG A 78 -9.16 -29.11 7.08
CA ARG A 78 -8.12 -28.22 7.59
C ARG A 78 -6.73 -28.64 7.14
N ALA A 79 -6.40 -29.93 7.20
CA ALA A 79 -5.05 -30.39 6.84
C ALA A 79 -4.76 -30.17 5.35
N GLU A 80 -5.75 -30.39 4.47
CA GLU A 80 -5.70 -30.08 3.05
C GLU A 80 -5.45 -28.58 2.84
N LEU A 81 -6.27 -27.70 3.41
CA LEU A 81 -6.11 -26.25 3.27
C LEU A 81 -4.74 -25.77 3.78
N GLU A 82 -4.31 -26.29 4.93
CA GLU A 82 -3.00 -25.98 5.51
C GLU A 82 -1.85 -26.40 4.60
N GLU A 83 -1.97 -27.50 3.85
CA GLU A 83 -0.99 -27.91 2.84
C GLU A 83 -0.87 -26.89 1.71
N TYR A 84 -2.01 -26.49 1.10
CA TYR A 84 -2.02 -25.50 0.02
C TYR A 84 -1.29 -24.22 0.42
N ILE A 85 -1.55 -23.72 1.63
CA ILE A 85 -1.06 -22.39 2.06
C ILE A 85 0.18 -22.45 2.94
N ARG A 86 0.77 -23.64 3.16
CA ARG A 86 1.92 -23.86 4.05
C ARG A 86 3.08 -22.91 3.76
N SER A 87 3.35 -22.72 2.47
CA SER A 87 4.48 -21.93 1.96
C SER A 87 4.33 -20.41 2.16
N THR A 88 3.17 -19.95 2.65
CA THR A 88 2.88 -18.54 2.94
C THR A 88 3.26 -18.11 4.37
N GLY A 89 3.68 -19.05 5.23
CA GLY A 89 4.04 -18.76 6.63
C GLY A 89 2.82 -18.44 7.51
N PHE A 90 2.93 -18.70 8.83
CA PHE A 90 1.80 -18.59 9.78
C PHE A 90 0.50 -19.29 9.31
N TYR A 91 0.67 -20.37 8.52
CA TYR A 91 -0.39 -20.98 7.74
C TYR A 91 -1.55 -21.51 8.60
N ARG A 92 -1.31 -21.97 9.82
CA ARG A 92 -2.37 -22.42 10.74
C ARG A 92 -3.35 -21.31 11.10
N ASN A 93 -2.83 -20.12 11.41
CA ASN A 93 -3.66 -18.94 11.74
C ASN A 93 -4.37 -18.41 10.48
N LYS A 94 -3.68 -18.47 9.33
CA LYS A 94 -4.28 -18.10 8.03
C LYS A 94 -5.40 -19.06 7.65
N ALA A 95 -5.22 -20.37 7.81
CA ALA A 95 -6.26 -21.39 7.58
C ALA A 95 -7.47 -21.14 8.48
N THR A 96 -7.26 -20.88 9.78
CA THR A 96 -8.34 -20.48 10.69
C THR A 96 -9.10 -19.26 10.19
N SER A 97 -8.38 -18.25 9.71
CA SER A 97 -9.00 -17.01 9.21
C SER A 97 -9.76 -17.23 7.91
N ILE A 98 -9.23 -18.03 6.98
CA ILE A 98 -9.86 -18.33 5.67
C ILE A 98 -11.12 -19.19 5.85
N MET A 99 -11.05 -20.24 6.66
CA MET A 99 -12.23 -21.06 6.97
C MET A 99 -13.29 -20.23 7.72
N GLY A 100 -12.86 -19.42 8.69
CA GLY A 100 -13.74 -18.51 9.41
C GLY A 100 -14.35 -17.42 8.52
N LEU A 101 -13.62 -16.93 7.53
CA LEU A 101 -14.13 -16.05 6.49
C LEU A 101 -15.24 -16.75 5.70
N GLY A 102 -14.99 -17.95 5.18
CA GLY A 102 -15.98 -18.74 4.45
C GLY A 102 -17.27 -18.94 5.26
N GLN A 103 -17.13 -19.40 6.51
CA GLN A 103 -18.26 -19.60 7.42
C GLN A 103 -19.05 -18.30 7.65
N ALA A 104 -18.35 -17.21 7.96
CA ALA A 104 -18.99 -15.92 8.22
C ALA A 104 -19.73 -15.34 7.01
N LEU A 105 -19.24 -15.60 5.80
CA LEU A 105 -19.89 -15.20 4.55
C LEU A 105 -21.15 -16.02 4.30
N VAL A 106 -21.10 -17.34 4.47
CA VAL A 106 -22.28 -18.22 4.31
C VAL A 106 -23.36 -17.87 5.33
N ASP A 107 -23.00 -17.72 6.62
CA ASP A 107 -23.99 -17.55 7.69
C ASP A 107 -24.67 -16.18 7.70
N ARG A 108 -23.97 -15.12 7.26
CA ARG A 108 -24.40 -13.73 7.48
C ARG A 108 -24.54 -12.90 6.20
N PHE A 109 -23.96 -13.34 5.09
CA PHE A 109 -23.85 -12.55 3.87
C PHE A 109 -24.18 -13.37 2.61
N ASP A 110 -24.95 -14.45 2.75
CA ASP A 110 -25.43 -15.28 1.63
C ASP A 110 -24.30 -15.82 0.74
N GLY A 111 -23.11 -16.03 1.31
CA GLY A 111 -21.91 -16.50 0.60
C GLY A 111 -21.14 -15.41 -0.16
N GLU A 112 -21.58 -14.15 -0.11
CA GLU A 112 -21.03 -13.03 -0.87
C GLU A 112 -20.20 -12.08 -0.02
N VAL A 113 -19.10 -11.55 -0.58
CA VAL A 113 -18.26 -10.57 0.12
C VAL A 113 -19.01 -9.22 0.22
N PRO A 114 -19.27 -8.68 1.43
CA PRO A 114 -20.06 -7.46 1.58
C PRO A 114 -19.30 -6.22 1.12
N ARG A 115 -20.03 -5.23 0.62
CA ARG A 115 -19.47 -3.99 0.02
C ARG A 115 -19.40 -2.80 0.98
N ARG A 116 -19.38 -3.04 2.29
CA ARG A 116 -19.39 -1.98 3.32
C ARG A 116 -18.29 -2.22 4.35
N MET A 117 -17.56 -1.17 4.68
CA MET A 117 -16.48 -1.19 5.68
C MET A 117 -16.92 -1.81 7.00
N LYS A 118 -18.07 -1.37 7.55
CA LYS A 118 -18.59 -1.84 8.84
C LYS A 118 -18.86 -3.35 8.87
N ASP A 119 -19.17 -3.95 7.73
CA ASP A 119 -19.50 -5.38 7.61
C ASP A 119 -18.20 -6.17 7.39
N LEU A 120 -17.32 -5.68 6.50
CA LEU A 120 -16.03 -6.31 6.21
C LEU A 120 -15.14 -6.45 7.44
N VAL A 121 -15.05 -5.43 8.30
CA VAL A 121 -14.21 -5.50 9.52
C VAL A 121 -14.73 -6.48 10.57
N THR A 122 -15.93 -7.05 10.39
CA THR A 122 -16.45 -8.13 11.24
C THR A 122 -16.04 -9.52 10.76
N LEU A 123 -15.39 -9.63 9.60
CA LEU A 123 -14.96 -10.91 9.03
C LEU A 123 -13.62 -11.36 9.65
N PRO A 124 -13.43 -12.66 9.92
CA PRO A 124 -12.14 -13.17 10.36
C PRO A 124 -11.00 -12.82 9.39
N GLY A 125 -9.88 -12.35 9.93
CA GLY A 125 -8.73 -11.89 9.12
C GLY A 125 -8.87 -10.46 8.55
N PHE A 126 -10.00 -9.78 8.75
CA PHE A 126 -10.21 -8.42 8.27
C PHE A 126 -9.93 -7.36 9.34
N GLY A 127 -8.85 -6.61 9.13
CA GLY A 127 -8.70 -5.28 9.71
C GLY A 127 -9.16 -4.19 8.74
N ARG A 128 -9.17 -2.94 9.20
CA ARG A 128 -9.56 -1.77 8.38
C ARG A 128 -8.74 -1.64 7.09
N LYS A 129 -7.42 -1.91 7.15
CA LYS A 129 -6.55 -1.94 5.96
C LYS A 129 -7.03 -2.97 4.95
N THR A 130 -7.23 -4.22 5.38
CA THR A 130 -7.70 -5.33 4.53
C THR A 130 -9.03 -4.99 3.89
N ALA A 131 -9.96 -4.43 4.66
CA ALA A 131 -11.25 -3.98 4.14
C ALA A 131 -11.09 -2.90 3.06
N ASN A 132 -10.22 -1.90 3.26
CA ASN A 132 -9.94 -0.88 2.23
C ASN A 132 -9.30 -1.47 0.97
N VAL A 133 -8.44 -2.49 1.08
CA VAL A 133 -7.87 -3.19 -0.10
C VAL A 133 -8.99 -3.82 -0.91
N VAL A 134 -9.89 -4.58 -0.26
CA VAL A 134 -10.99 -5.27 -0.95
C VAL A 134 -11.99 -4.27 -1.54
N LEU A 135 -12.42 -3.27 -0.77
CA LEU A 135 -13.32 -2.21 -1.24
C LEU A 135 -12.77 -1.47 -2.45
N GLY A 136 -11.50 -1.08 -2.39
CA GLY A 136 -10.87 -0.27 -3.43
C GLY A 136 -10.63 -1.03 -4.72
N ASN A 137 -10.25 -2.31 -4.65
CA ASN A 137 -9.80 -3.06 -5.82
C ASN A 137 -10.85 -4.01 -6.41
N ALA A 138 -11.78 -4.52 -5.61
CA ALA A 138 -12.82 -5.45 -6.09
C ALA A 138 -14.20 -4.79 -6.26
N PHE A 139 -14.43 -3.62 -5.66
CA PHE A 139 -15.73 -2.94 -5.69
C PHE A 139 -15.67 -1.47 -6.12
N ASP A 140 -14.49 -0.98 -6.51
CA ASP A 140 -14.25 0.44 -6.88
C ASP A 140 -14.74 1.45 -5.83
N VAL A 141 -14.79 1.05 -4.56
CA VAL A 141 -15.16 1.92 -3.43
C VAL A 141 -13.88 2.57 -2.89
N PRO A 142 -13.69 3.90 -3.03
CA PRO A 142 -12.41 4.51 -2.72
C PRO A 142 -12.03 4.39 -1.24
N GLY A 143 -10.81 3.93 -0.98
CA GLY A 143 -10.24 3.75 0.35
C GLY A 143 -8.74 4.02 0.38
N ILE A 144 -8.24 4.59 1.48
CA ILE A 144 -6.79 4.74 1.70
C ILE A 144 -6.29 3.51 2.47
N THR A 145 -5.32 2.80 1.89
CA THR A 145 -4.72 1.62 2.54
C THR A 145 -3.40 2.01 3.21
N VAL A 146 -3.45 2.28 4.50
CA VAL A 146 -2.24 2.64 5.27
C VAL A 146 -1.45 1.38 5.63
N ASP A 147 -0.38 1.14 4.89
CA ASP A 147 0.63 0.12 5.20
C ASP A 147 1.95 0.75 5.66
N THR A 148 3.01 -0.05 5.78
CA THR A 148 4.34 0.41 6.21
C THR A 148 5.03 1.30 5.17
N HIS A 149 4.71 1.17 3.88
CA HIS A 149 5.19 2.08 2.84
C HIS A 149 4.45 3.40 2.93
N PHE A 150 3.13 3.36 2.97
CA PHE A 150 2.27 4.54 3.03
C PHE A 150 2.59 5.38 4.26
N SER A 151 2.56 4.78 5.45
CA SER A 151 2.88 5.44 6.72
C SER A 151 4.25 6.13 6.67
N ARG A 152 5.31 5.39 6.33
CA ARG A 152 6.67 5.95 6.20
C ARG A 152 6.74 7.15 5.26
N LEU A 153 6.07 7.07 4.10
CA LEU A 153 6.17 8.10 3.08
C LEU A 153 5.39 9.35 3.45
N VAL A 154 4.18 9.23 4.00
CA VAL A 154 3.42 10.42 4.42
C VAL A 154 4.10 11.15 5.58
N HIS A 155 4.87 10.45 6.42
CA HIS A 155 5.76 11.07 7.41
C HIS A 155 6.96 11.76 6.77
N ARG A 156 7.68 11.10 5.84
CA ARG A 156 8.78 11.72 5.09
C ARG A 156 8.35 12.96 4.29
N TRP A 157 7.10 12.96 3.85
CA TRP A 157 6.51 14.08 3.13
C TRP A 157 5.89 15.12 4.04
N GLU A 158 5.88 14.91 5.35
CA GLU A 158 5.23 15.77 6.34
C GLU A 158 3.77 16.06 5.96
N TRP A 159 3.04 15.05 5.49
CA TRP A 159 1.59 15.15 5.25
C TRP A 159 0.78 15.01 6.54
N THR A 160 1.35 14.35 7.53
CA THR A 160 0.75 14.17 8.86
C THR A 160 1.83 13.87 9.89
N GLN A 161 1.53 14.14 11.16
CA GLN A 161 2.33 13.72 12.32
C GLN A 161 1.67 12.55 13.07
N GLU A 162 0.51 12.08 12.59
CA GLU A 162 -0.23 10.98 13.19
C GLU A 162 0.51 9.66 13.00
N ASN A 163 0.54 8.81 14.03
CA ASN A 163 1.17 7.49 13.98
C ASN A 163 0.15 6.35 13.88
N ASP A 164 -1.09 6.60 14.31
CA ASP A 164 -2.17 5.62 14.19
C ASP A 164 -2.64 5.51 12.73
N PRO A 165 -2.73 4.29 12.15
CA PRO A 165 -3.13 4.12 10.76
C PRO A 165 -4.50 4.71 10.41
N VAL A 166 -5.47 4.67 11.33
CA VAL A 166 -6.81 5.23 11.10
C VAL A 166 -6.74 6.75 11.08
N LYS A 167 -5.98 7.36 11.99
CA LYS A 167 -5.76 8.81 11.98
C LYS A 167 -4.98 9.27 10.75
N ILE A 168 -3.99 8.50 10.28
CA ILE A 168 -3.29 8.77 9.01
C ILE A 168 -4.27 8.73 7.83
N GLU A 169 -5.15 7.72 7.76
CA GLU A 169 -6.20 7.60 6.74
C GLU A 169 -7.04 8.88 6.67
N HIS A 170 -7.53 9.35 7.82
CA HIS A 170 -8.34 10.57 7.91
C HIS A 170 -7.55 11.82 7.51
N ALA A 171 -6.36 12.03 8.09
CA ALA A 171 -5.54 13.22 7.80
C ALA A 171 -5.18 13.33 6.31
N VAL A 172 -4.78 12.23 5.67
CA VAL A 172 -4.45 12.23 4.24
C VAL A 172 -5.72 12.36 3.38
N GLY A 173 -6.85 11.82 3.85
CA GLY A 173 -8.16 11.96 3.22
C GLY A 173 -8.63 13.41 3.10
N GLU A 174 -8.22 14.29 4.00
CA GLU A 174 -8.50 15.73 3.92
C GLU A 174 -7.67 16.44 2.84
N LEU A 175 -6.48 15.92 2.53
CA LEU A 175 -5.56 16.50 1.55
C LEU A 175 -5.94 16.10 0.11
N ILE A 176 -6.34 14.84 -0.10
CA ILE A 176 -6.53 14.24 -1.42
C ILE A 176 -8.01 13.95 -1.69
N PRO A 177 -8.57 14.33 -2.88
CA PRO A 177 -9.96 14.04 -3.22
C PRO A 177 -10.28 12.55 -3.14
N ARG A 178 -11.47 12.21 -2.60
CA ARG A 178 -11.89 10.83 -2.34
C ARG A 178 -11.75 9.89 -3.54
N LYS A 179 -12.08 10.35 -4.75
CA LYS A 179 -11.96 9.57 -5.99
C LYS A 179 -10.54 9.08 -6.30
N GLU A 180 -9.51 9.70 -5.73
CA GLU A 180 -8.10 9.33 -5.96
C GLU A 180 -7.57 8.35 -4.90
N TRP A 181 -8.31 8.04 -3.83
CA TRP A 181 -7.75 7.36 -2.65
C TRP A 181 -7.13 5.99 -2.94
N THR A 182 -7.79 5.15 -3.73
CA THR A 182 -7.26 3.83 -4.10
C THR A 182 -6.00 3.97 -4.95
N LEU A 183 -6.02 4.82 -5.98
CA LEU A 183 -4.87 5.05 -6.86
C LEU A 183 -3.70 5.71 -6.13
N LEU A 184 -3.98 6.66 -5.22
CA LEU A 184 -2.98 7.25 -4.34
C LEU A 184 -2.30 6.16 -3.53
N SER A 185 -3.07 5.27 -2.90
CA SER A 185 -2.52 4.19 -2.08
C SER A 185 -1.54 3.33 -2.87
N HIS A 186 -1.92 2.90 -4.07
CA HIS A 186 -1.03 2.13 -4.94
C HIS A 186 0.20 2.92 -5.37
N ARG A 187 0.04 4.18 -5.83
CA ARG A 187 1.15 5.06 -6.23
C ARG A 187 2.16 5.25 -5.11
N VAL A 188 1.69 5.45 -3.88
CA VAL A 188 2.55 5.62 -2.70
C VAL A 188 3.27 4.31 -2.38
N ILE A 189 2.57 3.17 -2.40
CA ILE A 189 3.19 1.85 -2.17
C ILE A 189 4.25 1.56 -3.23
N PHE A 190 3.94 1.76 -4.51
CA PHE A 190 4.87 1.61 -5.62
C PHE A 190 6.08 2.52 -5.42
N HIS A 191 5.89 3.81 -5.16
CA HIS A 191 7.00 4.72 -4.89
C HIS A 191 7.88 4.24 -3.73
N GLY A 192 7.27 3.74 -2.66
CA GLY A 192 7.97 3.20 -1.50
C GLY A 192 8.68 1.88 -1.73
N ARG A 193 8.28 1.09 -2.74
CA ARG A 193 8.91 -0.17 -3.15
C ARG A 193 10.00 0.04 -4.21
N ARG A 194 9.85 1.05 -5.08
CA ARG A 194 10.73 1.29 -6.25
C ARG A 194 11.82 2.34 -5.99
N VAL A 195 11.51 3.41 -5.26
CA VAL A 195 12.38 4.60 -5.14
C VAL A 195 12.70 4.93 -3.69
N CYS A 196 11.67 5.15 -2.88
CA CYS A 196 11.81 5.69 -1.53
C CYS A 196 11.89 4.58 -0.47
N HIS A 197 12.95 3.78 -0.58
CA HIS A 197 13.23 2.62 0.28
C HIS A 197 13.37 3.00 1.76
N ALA A 198 13.09 2.04 2.65
CA ALA A 198 13.10 2.27 4.09
C ALA A 198 14.47 2.73 4.61
N ARG A 199 15.56 2.08 4.18
CA ARG A 199 16.92 2.38 4.67
C ARG A 199 17.67 3.40 3.82
N LYS A 200 17.72 3.22 2.50
CA LYS A 200 18.50 4.06 1.57
C LYS A 200 17.61 4.48 0.38
N PRO A 201 16.83 5.56 0.49
CA PRO A 201 15.97 6.03 -0.59
C PRO A 201 16.79 6.67 -1.73
N ALA A 202 16.37 6.47 -2.98
CA ALA A 202 17.02 6.99 -4.18
C ALA A 202 16.73 8.49 -4.39
N CYS A 203 17.20 9.37 -3.49
CA CYS A 203 16.82 10.79 -3.49
C CYS A 203 17.25 11.52 -4.77
N GLY A 204 18.46 11.25 -5.28
CA GLY A 204 19.04 11.94 -6.44
C GLY A 204 18.26 11.79 -7.75
N VAL A 205 17.40 10.79 -7.85
CA VAL A 205 16.53 10.52 -9.02
C VAL A 205 15.05 10.51 -8.66
N CYS A 206 14.68 10.98 -7.47
CA CYS A 206 13.30 10.96 -7.01
C CYS A 206 12.48 12.08 -7.68
N VAL A 207 11.41 11.71 -8.38
CA VAL A 207 10.46 12.65 -9.02
C VAL A 207 9.82 13.66 -8.06
N LEU A 208 9.80 13.35 -6.76
CA LEU A 208 9.25 14.21 -5.72
C LEU A 208 10.30 15.11 -5.05
N ALA A 209 11.56 15.09 -5.48
CA ALA A 209 12.68 15.74 -4.80
C ALA A 209 12.43 17.23 -4.46
N LYS A 210 11.81 17.98 -5.38
CA LYS A 210 11.51 19.41 -5.19
C LYS A 210 10.47 19.68 -4.09
N ASP A 211 9.56 18.74 -3.87
CA ASP A 211 8.42 18.86 -2.96
C ASP A 211 8.57 18.03 -1.67
N CYS A 212 9.66 17.27 -1.54
CA CYS A 212 9.90 16.34 -0.44
C CYS A 212 10.69 17.03 0.69
N PRO A 213 10.10 17.21 1.89
CA PRO A 213 10.82 17.71 3.06
C PRO A 213 11.98 16.82 3.49
N ALA A 214 11.85 15.49 3.34
CA ALA A 214 12.91 14.52 3.62
C ALA A 214 13.92 14.30 2.48
N TYR A 215 13.97 15.19 1.46
CA TYR A 215 14.99 15.06 0.42
C TYR A 215 16.41 15.12 1.02
N GLY A 216 17.28 14.19 0.61
CA GLY A 216 18.65 14.09 1.11
C GLY A 216 18.86 13.06 2.22
N THR A 217 17.82 12.33 2.65
CA THR A 217 17.99 11.18 3.58
C THR A 217 18.66 9.96 2.94
N GLY A 218 18.83 9.96 1.62
CA GLY A 218 19.60 8.99 0.86
C GLY A 218 20.50 9.69 -0.17
N PRO A 219 21.21 8.94 -1.04
CA PRO A 219 22.14 9.54 -1.98
C PRO A 219 21.44 10.55 -2.90
N VAL A 220 22.07 11.71 -3.04
CA VAL A 220 21.62 12.81 -3.91
C VAL A 220 22.37 12.86 -5.22
N ASP A 221 23.48 12.11 -5.32
CA ASP A 221 24.16 11.89 -6.59
C ASP A 221 23.26 11.06 -7.52
N PRO A 222 22.97 11.52 -8.74
CA PRO A 222 22.06 10.81 -9.64
C PRO A 222 22.55 9.41 -10.02
N ALA A 223 23.85 9.20 -10.21
CA ALA A 223 24.39 7.89 -10.58
C ALA A 223 24.23 6.90 -9.43
N GLU A 224 24.64 7.28 -8.21
CA GLU A 224 24.47 6.43 -7.03
C GLU A 224 22.99 6.14 -6.72
N ALA A 225 22.12 7.14 -6.89
CA ALA A 225 20.69 6.98 -6.65
C ALA A 225 20.01 6.10 -7.71
N ALA A 226 20.45 6.13 -8.97
CA ALA A 226 19.88 5.35 -10.05
C ALA A 226 20.06 3.82 -9.85
N ASP A 227 21.15 3.41 -9.21
CA ASP A 227 21.41 2.00 -8.87
C ASP A 227 20.43 1.44 -7.83
N LEU A 228 19.80 2.33 -7.06
CA LEU A 228 18.83 1.94 -6.04
C LEU A 228 17.40 1.81 -6.57
N VAL A 229 17.10 2.32 -7.77
CA VAL A 229 15.76 2.23 -8.34
C VAL A 229 15.46 0.78 -8.72
N LYS A 230 14.31 0.28 -8.25
CA LYS A 230 13.85 -1.10 -8.46
C LYS A 230 12.56 -1.14 -9.26
N GLY A 231 12.23 -2.33 -9.73
CA GLY A 231 10.94 -2.62 -10.38
C GLY A 231 10.97 -2.38 -11.89
N PRO A 232 9.91 -2.84 -12.59
CA PRO A 232 9.80 -2.72 -14.04
C PRO A 232 9.71 -1.27 -14.51
N GLU A 233 9.32 -0.34 -13.64
CA GLU A 233 9.18 1.09 -13.98
C GLU A 233 10.52 1.84 -13.98
N ARG A 234 11.65 1.17 -13.70
CA ARG A 234 12.96 1.80 -13.51
C ARG A 234 13.36 2.76 -14.64
N GLU A 235 13.27 2.31 -15.89
CA GLU A 235 13.70 3.11 -17.04
C GLU A 235 12.89 4.40 -17.14
N HIS A 236 11.57 4.29 -17.10
CA HIS A 236 10.64 5.42 -17.10
C HIS A 236 10.91 6.39 -15.94
N LEU A 237 11.09 5.86 -14.73
CA LEU A 237 11.37 6.68 -13.54
C LEU A 237 12.67 7.48 -13.65
N LEU A 238 13.70 6.90 -14.27
CA LEU A 238 14.99 7.57 -14.51
C LEU A 238 14.89 8.61 -15.62
N GLU A 239 14.10 8.35 -16.67
CA GLU A 239 13.87 9.28 -17.77
C GLU A 239 13.18 10.57 -17.29
N ILE A 240 12.17 10.44 -16.44
CA ILE A 240 11.40 11.59 -15.92
C ILE A 240 12.02 12.22 -14.65
N ALA A 241 13.17 11.73 -14.20
CA ALA A 241 13.81 12.21 -12.98
C ALA A 241 14.20 13.69 -13.12
N PRO A 242 13.77 14.57 -12.19
CA PRO A 242 14.12 15.99 -12.26
C PRO A 242 15.61 16.17 -11.91
N PRO A 243 16.24 17.27 -12.36
CA PRO A 243 17.56 17.63 -11.88
C PRO A 243 17.54 17.82 -10.35
N PRO A 244 18.63 17.50 -9.65
CA PRO A 244 18.67 17.59 -8.19
C PRO A 244 18.36 19.03 -7.74
N PRO A 245 17.49 19.22 -6.74
CA PRO A 245 17.21 20.56 -6.23
C PRO A 245 18.50 21.19 -5.70
N ARG A 246 18.67 22.49 -5.95
CA ARG A 246 19.77 23.27 -5.37
C ARG A 246 19.73 23.06 -3.85
N ARG A 247 20.83 22.61 -3.25
CA ARG A 247 20.92 22.34 -1.81
C ARG A 247 20.24 23.47 -1.05
N ARG A 248 19.13 23.19 -0.36
CA ARG A 248 18.70 24.04 0.75
C ARG A 248 19.90 24.04 1.69
N ARG A 249 20.49 25.22 1.97
CA ARG A 249 21.55 25.33 2.98
C ARG A 249 21.05 24.57 4.20
N ALA A 250 21.75 23.49 4.56
CA ALA A 250 21.49 22.81 5.81
C ALA A 250 21.51 23.89 6.89
N ALA A 251 20.44 24.00 7.67
CA ALA A 251 20.54 24.72 8.92
C ALA A 251 21.65 24.01 9.68
N SER A 252 22.81 24.65 9.79
CA SER A 252 23.93 24.22 10.61
C SER A 252 23.47 24.28 12.07
N GLY A 253 22.69 23.28 12.49
CA GLY A 253 22.36 22.99 13.88
C GLY A 253 23.42 22.05 14.43
N GLY A 254 24.66 22.55 14.54
CA GLY A 254 25.74 21.89 15.24
C GLY A 254 25.87 22.45 16.66
N ILE A 255 25.63 21.58 17.63
CA ILE A 255 26.26 21.49 18.96
C ILE A 255 25.98 22.65 19.95
N ARG A 256 25.16 22.35 20.96
CA ARG A 256 25.59 22.09 22.35
C ARG A 256 24.54 21.25 23.06
#